data_AF-A0A397PJ15-F1
#
_entry.id   AF-A0A397PJ15-F1
#
_cell.length_a   1.000
_cell.length_b   1.000
_cell.length_c   1.000
_cell.angle_alpha   90.00
_cell.angle_beta   90.00
_cell.angle_gamma   90.00
#
_symmetry.space_group_name_H-M   'P 1'
#
loop_
_entity.id
_entity.type
_entity.pdbx_description
1 polymer ?
#
loop_
_entity_poly.entity_id
_entity_poly.type
_entity_poly.pdbx_seq_one_letter_code
_entity_poly.pdbx_strand_id
1 'polypeptide(L)'
;MMATTNPHVDLVRPSRDGDQFHYAWAARRTLAMLPPDAALVGVSIEGVTPGEGEQVSAGLDAIDVAEYVGSTDLASAARVT
;
A
#
# COMPACT_ATOMS: atom_id res chain seq x y z
N MET A 1 -8.95 38.93 -13.07
CA MET A 1 -8.77 38.09 -11.87
C MET A 1 -8.39 36.70 -12.37
N MET A 2 -7.10 36.42 -12.53
CA MET A 2 -6.60 35.13 -13.03
C MET A 2 -6.24 34.28 -11.83
N ALA A 3 -6.92 33.14 -11.66
CA ALA A 3 -6.56 32.16 -10.66
C ALA A 3 -5.21 31.54 -11.04
N THR A 4 -4.20 31.75 -10.22
CA THR A 4 -2.94 31.01 -10.29
C THR A 4 -3.21 29.57 -9.89
N THR A 5 -3.50 28.71 -10.87
CA THR A 5 -3.47 27.27 -10.69
C THR A 5 -2.04 26.88 -10.39
N ASN A 6 -1.75 26.56 -9.13
CA ASN A 6 -0.46 26.01 -8.74
C ASN A 6 -0.28 24.68 -9.49
N PRO A 7 0.69 24.54 -10.42
CA PRO A 7 0.82 23.39 -11.31
C PRO A 7 1.10 22.08 -10.56
N HIS A 8 1.43 22.17 -9.26
CA HIS A 8 1.67 21.03 -8.41
C HIS A 8 0.38 20.36 -7.88
N VAL A 9 -0.76 21.07 -7.86
CA VAL A 9 -2.00 20.53 -7.27
C VAL A 9 -2.74 19.57 -8.20
N ASP A 10 -2.38 19.58 -9.49
CA ASP A 10 -3.09 18.89 -10.56
C ASP A 10 -2.51 17.51 -10.88
N LEU A 11 -1.28 17.23 -10.46
CA LEU A 11 -0.61 15.93 -10.65
C LEU A 11 -0.88 14.93 -9.51
N VAL A 12 -1.26 15.43 -8.32
CA VAL A 12 -1.43 14.60 -7.11
C VAL A 12 -2.81 13.92 -7.07
N ARG A 13 -3.84 14.53 -7.69
CA ARG A 13 -5.21 14.02 -7.64
C ARG A 13 -5.41 12.71 -8.42
N PRO A 14 -4.92 12.56 -9.67
CA PRO A 14 -5.06 11.31 -10.41
C PRO A 14 -4.23 10.16 -9.80
N SER A 15 -3.10 10.50 -9.16
CA SER A 15 -2.17 9.54 -8.53
C SER A 15 -2.82 8.76 -7.38
N ARG A 16 -3.57 9.46 -6.52
CA ARG A 16 -4.19 8.88 -5.31
C ARG A 16 -5.41 8.01 -5.59
N ASP A 17 -6.03 8.11 -6.77
CA ASP A 17 -7.21 7.30 -7.10
C ASP A 17 -6.83 5.83 -7.38
N GLY A 18 -5.59 5.55 -7.81
CA GLY A 18 -5.08 4.18 -7.96
C GLY A 18 -4.85 3.46 -6.61
N ASP A 19 -4.45 4.20 -5.58
CA ASP A 19 -4.08 3.65 -4.27
C ASP A 19 -5.28 3.28 -3.39
N GLN A 20 -6.41 4.00 -3.56
CA GLN A 20 -7.60 3.76 -2.74
C GLN A 20 -8.10 2.32 -2.85
N PHE A 21 -7.96 1.71 -4.04
CA PHE A 21 -8.25 0.30 -4.23
C PHE A 21 -7.33 -0.59 -3.38
N HIS A 22 -6.02 -0.35 -3.40
CA HIS A 22 -5.03 -1.14 -2.65
C HIS A 22 -5.25 -1.03 -1.14
N TYR A 23 -5.54 0.16 -0.62
CA TYR A 23 -5.88 0.36 0.79
C TYR A 23 -7.19 -0.32 1.19
N ALA A 24 -8.24 -0.17 0.37
CA ALA A 24 -9.52 -0.81 0.65
C ALA A 24 -9.45 -2.33 0.55
N TRP A 25 -8.65 -2.86 -0.39
CA TRP A 25 -8.37 -4.28 -0.51
C TRP A 25 -7.61 -4.80 0.71
N ALA A 26 -6.49 -4.15 1.07
CA ALA A 26 -5.70 -4.52 2.25
C ALA A 26 -6.55 -4.50 3.52
N ALA A 27 -7.35 -3.46 3.74
CA ALA A 27 -8.26 -3.36 4.88
C ALA A 27 -9.32 -4.48 4.91
N ARG A 28 -9.78 -4.97 3.76
CA ARG A 28 -10.69 -6.13 3.71
C ARG A 28 -9.96 -7.42 4.06
N ARG A 29 -8.69 -7.58 3.67
CA ARG A 29 -7.90 -8.77 3.98
C ARG A 29 -7.60 -8.90 5.47
N THR A 30 -7.39 -7.78 6.19
CA THR A 30 -7.17 -7.82 7.65
C THR A 30 -8.35 -8.37 8.44
N LEU A 31 -9.57 -8.36 7.90
CA LEU A 31 -10.73 -8.98 8.55
C LEU A 31 -10.57 -10.49 8.74
N ALA A 32 -9.77 -11.15 7.89
CA ALA A 32 -9.46 -12.58 8.03
C ALA A 32 -8.56 -12.89 9.24
N MET A 33 -8.03 -11.87 9.92
CA MET A 33 -7.26 -12.00 11.17
C MET A 33 -8.16 -12.02 12.43
N LEU A 34 -9.45 -11.70 12.30
CA LEU A 34 -10.36 -11.57 13.45
C LEU A 34 -10.73 -12.89 14.14
N PRO A 35 -10.90 -14.03 13.44
CA PRO A 35 -11.16 -15.31 14.11
C PRO A 35 -10.05 -15.66 15.12
N PRO A 36 -10.38 -16.27 16.27
CA PRO A 36 -9.39 -16.61 17.30
C PRO A 36 -8.37 -17.66 16.85
N ASP A 37 -8.68 -18.42 15.81
CA ASP A 37 -7.86 -19.45 15.18
C ASP A 37 -7.35 -19.02 13.79
N ALA A 38 -7.36 -17.72 13.48
CA ALA A 38 -6.90 -17.19 12.21
C ALA A 38 -5.43 -17.55 11.95
N ALA A 39 -5.19 -18.17 10.78
CA ALA A 39 -3.83 -18.46 10.33
C ALA A 39 -3.13 -17.22 9.74
N LEU A 40 -3.90 -16.23 9.26
CA LEU A 40 -3.36 -14.95 8.82
C LEU A 40 -2.98 -14.13 10.06
N VAL A 41 -1.70 -13.79 10.18
CA VAL A 41 -1.13 -13.13 11.37
C VAL A 41 -0.59 -11.73 11.09
N GLY A 42 -0.47 -11.34 9.83
CA GLY A 42 -0.03 -9.99 9.46
C GLY A 42 -0.36 -9.63 8.02
N VAL A 43 -0.53 -8.34 7.78
CA VAL A 43 -0.59 -7.73 6.45
C VAL A 43 0.36 -6.53 6.46
N SER A 44 1.34 -6.51 5.58
CA SER A 44 2.25 -5.37 5.39
C SER A 44 1.88 -4.60 4.14
N ILE A 45 2.09 -3.28 4.17
CA ILE A 45 1.91 -2.39 3.02
C ILE A 45 3.27 -1.76 2.77
N GLU A 46 3.85 -2.00 1.60
CA GLU A 46 5.07 -1.36 1.13
C GLU A 46 4.69 -0.25 0.16
N GLY A 47 5.14 0.97 0.46
CA GLY A 47 5.04 2.10 -0.43
C GLY A 47 6.43 2.54 -0.88
N VAL A 48 6.47 3.28 -1.97
CA VAL A 48 7.69 3.91 -2.50
C VAL A 48 8.28 4.88 -1.46
N THR A 49 9.51 4.63 -1.01
CA THR A 49 10.24 5.57 -0.15
C THR A 49 10.64 6.79 -0.99
N PRO A 50 10.34 8.03 -0.54
CA PRO A 50 10.85 9.22 -1.20
C PRO A 50 12.39 9.22 -1.22
N GLY A 51 12.99 9.10 -2.41
CA GLY A 51 14.44 9.06 -2.60
C GLY A 51 15.03 7.67 -2.92
N GLU A 52 14.22 6.62 -2.93
CA GLU A 52 14.63 5.30 -3.44
C GLU A 52 14.17 5.16 -4.90
N GLY A 53 15.13 5.19 -5.85
CA GLY A 53 14.88 5.06 -7.29
C GLY A 53 15.28 6.30 -8.11
N GLU A 54 15.75 6.05 -9.33
CA GLU A 54 16.12 7.10 -10.28
C GLU A 54 14.83 7.81 -10.72
N GLN A 55 14.55 8.96 -10.09
CA GLN A 55 13.37 9.80 -10.34
C GLN A 55 12.03 9.10 -10.07
N VAL A 56 11.62 9.06 -8.80
CA VAL A 56 10.19 8.97 -8.46
C VAL A 56 9.52 10.26 -8.96
N SER A 57 9.22 10.31 -10.26
CA SER A 57 8.34 11.32 -10.84
C SER A 57 6.96 11.12 -10.23
N ALA A 58 6.31 12.20 -9.81
CA ALA A 58 4.92 12.16 -9.35
C ALA A 58 4.08 11.28 -10.31
N GLY A 59 3.58 10.14 -9.81
CA GLY A 59 2.87 9.13 -10.62
C GLY A 59 3.47 7.71 -10.60
N LEU A 60 4.66 7.49 -10.04
CA LEU A 60 5.09 6.15 -9.64
C LEU A 60 4.67 5.91 -8.19
N ASP A 61 3.38 5.70 -7.96
CA ASP A 61 2.77 5.34 -6.67
C ASP A 61 2.35 3.85 -6.77
N ALA A 62 3.32 2.94 -6.69
CA ALA A 62 3.03 1.50 -6.61
C ALA A 62 3.00 1.12 -5.12
N ILE A 63 1.86 0.63 -4.66
CA ILE A 63 1.69 0.10 -3.31
C ILE A 63 1.56 -1.40 -3.43
N ASP A 64 2.52 -2.10 -2.83
CA ASP A 64 2.48 -3.56 -2.71
C ASP A 64 1.98 -3.95 -1.32
N VAL A 65 1.29 -5.09 -1.28
CA VAL A 65 0.72 -5.63 -0.05
C VAL A 65 1.16 -7.08 0.07
N ALA A 66 1.60 -7.48 1.26
CA ALA A 66 1.95 -8.87 1.55
C ALA A 66 1.17 -9.39 2.76
N GLU A 67 0.75 -10.65 2.67
CA GLU A 67 0.01 -11.37 3.69
C GLU A 67 0.89 -12.44 4.34
N TYR A 68 0.97 -12.44 5.66
CA TYR A 68 1.79 -13.34 6.45
C TYR A 68 0.93 -14.39 7.15
N VAL A 69 1.19 -15.67 6.87
CA VAL A 69 0.48 -16.79 7.48
C VAL A 69 1.38 -17.51 8.48
N GLY A 70 0.89 -17.74 9.69
CA GLY A 70 1.55 -18.51 10.75
C GLY A 70 2.64 -17.77 11.54
N SER A 71 3.37 -16.83 10.92
CA SER A 71 4.33 -15.96 11.60
C SER A 71 4.47 -14.64 10.84
N THR A 72 4.72 -13.54 11.54
CA THR A 72 5.09 -12.25 10.94
C THR A 72 6.60 -12.15 10.66
N ASP A 73 7.39 -13.10 11.17
CA ASP A 73 8.80 -13.26 10.79
C ASP A 73 8.89 -14.07 9.49
N LEU A 74 9.55 -13.51 8.48
CA LEU A 74 9.66 -14.09 7.14
C LEU A 74 10.28 -15.48 7.16
N ALA A 75 11.27 -15.73 8.03
CA ALA A 75 11.97 -17.01 8.09
C ALA A 75 11.10 -18.14 8.67
N SER A 76 10.10 -17.80 9.48
CA SER A 76 9.20 -18.76 10.14
C SER A 76 7.77 -18.72 9.61
N ALA A 77 7.46 -17.83 8.66
CA ALA A 77 6.16 -17.75 8.02
C ALA A 77 5.86 -19.04 7.23
N ALA A 78 4.67 -19.59 7.43
CA ALA A 78 4.22 -20.75 6.67
C ALA A 78 3.98 -20.38 5.20
N ARG A 79 3.59 -19.12 4.94
CA ARG A 79 3.42 -18.55 3.61
C ARG A 79 3.44 -17.02 3.67
N VAL A 80 4.04 -16.41 2.64
CA VAL A 80 3.93 -14.99 2.32
C VAL A 80 3.42 -14.86 0.89
N THR A 81 2.40 -14.03 0.66
CA THR A 81 1.77 -13.77 -0.65
C THR A 81 1.47 -12.32 -0.86
#